data_AF-A0A971KFN2-F1
#
_entry.id   AF-A0A971KFN2-F1
#
_cell.length_a   1.000
_cell.length_b   1.000
_cell.length_c   1.000
_cell.angle_alpha   90.00
_cell.angle_beta   90.00
_cell.angle_gamma   90.00
#
_symmetry.space_group_name_H-M   'P 1'
#
loop_
_entity.id
_entity.type
_entity.pdbx_description
1 polymer ?
#
loop_
_entity_poly.entity_id
_entity_poly.type
_entity_poly.pdbx_seq_one_letter_code
_entity_poly.pdbx_strand_id
1 'polypeptide(L)'
;MIKTLRKSKGFTLVELLIVIIIIGILAGMMMLSSGAATDKAEATKIVSDLRNIKAACIMYYADKGSYASLDNVEDLGAASLGAPGSEINNYLDNKPASGYKIKKSGNVFFAGYNGTKLTDGVKDKLVLMAPNVGLYNGVSADVSDYYKKTNADGVFMVITK
;
A
#
# COMPACT_ATOMS: atom_id res chain seq x y z
N MET A 1 -47.88 -20.63 -54.60
CA MET A 1 -46.83 -19.82 -53.94
C MET A 1 -47.09 -19.85 -52.43
N ILE A 2 -46.31 -20.61 -51.65
CA ILE A 2 -46.53 -20.79 -50.21
C ILE A 2 -45.71 -19.72 -49.46
N LYS A 3 -46.38 -18.82 -48.74
CA LYS A 3 -45.73 -17.83 -47.87
C LYS A 3 -45.51 -18.46 -46.49
N THR A 4 -44.26 -18.75 -46.15
CA THR A 4 -43.86 -19.24 -44.82
C THR A 4 -43.88 -18.08 -43.83
N LEU A 5 -44.86 -18.06 -42.92
CA LEU A 5 -44.92 -17.08 -41.83
C LEU A 5 -43.82 -17.38 -40.80
N ARG A 6 -42.82 -16.50 -40.69
CA ARG A 6 -41.79 -16.59 -39.63
C ARG A 6 -42.44 -16.33 -38.28
N LYS A 7 -42.47 -17.32 -37.39
CA LYS A 7 -42.80 -17.11 -35.97
C LYS A 7 -41.72 -16.22 -35.34
N SER A 8 -42.07 -14.99 -34.96
CA SER A 8 -41.25 -14.22 -34.03
C SER A 8 -41.33 -14.89 -32.66
N LYS A 9 -40.19 -15.30 -32.10
CA LYS A 9 -40.12 -15.71 -30.70
C LYS A 9 -40.00 -14.45 -29.85
N GLY A 10 -41.00 -14.18 -29.02
CA GLY A 10 -40.94 -13.15 -27.99
C GLY A 10 -40.20 -13.65 -26.75
N PHE A 11 -39.60 -12.73 -26.01
CA PHE A 11 -38.98 -13.00 -24.72
C PHE A 11 -40.08 -13.24 -23.68
N THR A 12 -39.97 -14.31 -22.89
CA THR A 12 -40.93 -14.62 -21.84
C THR A 12 -40.64 -13.78 -20.59
N LEU A 13 -41.68 -13.48 -19.81
CA LEU A 13 -41.52 -12.80 -18.52
C LEU A 13 -40.65 -13.61 -17.55
N VAL A 14 -40.68 -14.94 -17.66
CA VAL A 14 -39.87 -15.85 -16.83
C VAL A 14 -38.39 -15.77 -17.19
N GLU A 15 -38.06 -15.65 -18.48
CA GLU A 15 -36.68 -15.44 -18.93
C GLU A 15 -36.13 -14.10 -18.43
N LEU A 16 -36.96 -13.04 -18.34
CA LEU A 16 -36.51 -11.77 -17.76
C LEU A 16 -36.32 -11.86 -16.25
N LEU A 17 -37.24 -12.57 -15.58
CA LEU A 17 -37.21 -12.74 -14.13
C LEU A 17 -35.95 -13.47 -13.66
N ILE A 18 -35.56 -14.56 -14.34
CA ILE A 18 -34.36 -15.31 -13.94
C ILE A 18 -33.07 -14.50 -14.16
N VAL A 19 -33.02 -13.66 -15.19
CA VAL A 19 -31.85 -12.82 -15.49
C VAL A 19 -31.62 -11.80 -14.38
N ILE A 20 -32.67 -11.08 -13.95
CA ILE A 20 -32.51 -10.09 -12.86
C ILE A 20 -32.15 -10.75 -11.52
N ILE A 21 -32.63 -11.98 -11.27
CA ILE A 21 -32.26 -12.77 -10.09
C ILE A 21 -30.76 -13.11 -10.14
N ILE A 22 -30.27 -13.62 -11.27
CA ILE A 22 -28.84 -13.96 -11.43
C ILE A 22 -27.97 -12.72 -11.30
N ILE A 23 -28.34 -11.59 -11.93
CA ILE A 23 -27.60 -10.32 -11.81
C ILE A 23 -27.58 -9.85 -10.35
N GLY A 24 -28.69 -9.97 -9.62
CA GLY A 24 -28.77 -9.63 -8.19
C GLY A 24 -27.82 -10.46 -7.32
N ILE A 25 -27.74 -11.78 -7.56
CA ILE A 25 -26.83 -12.68 -6.84
C ILE A 25 -25.36 -12.33 -7.16
N LEU A 26 -25.02 -12.17 -8.44
CA LEU A 26 -23.66 -11.84 -8.87
C LEU A 26 -23.21 -10.48 -8.32
N ALA A 27 -24.08 -9.48 -8.36
CA ALA A 27 -23.80 -8.15 -7.81
C ALA A 27 -23.59 -8.20 -6.28
N GLY A 28 -24.39 -8.98 -5.55
CA GLY A 28 -24.23 -9.17 -4.11
C GLY A 28 -22.88 -9.78 -3.72
N MET A 29 -22.42 -10.81 -4.45
CA MET A 29 -21.12 -11.43 -4.20
C MET A 29 -19.95 -10.48 -4.51
N MET A 30 -20.06 -9.68 -5.58
CA MET A 30 -19.05 -8.69 -5.95
C MET A 30 -18.83 -7.65 -4.84
N MET A 31 -19.90 -7.22 -4.17
CA MET A 31 -19.83 -6.23 -3.10
C MET A 31 -19.03 -6.76 -1.90
N LEU A 32 -19.28 -8.00 -1.46
CA LEU A 32 -18.55 -8.61 -0.34
C LEU A 32 -17.07 -8.89 -0.66
N SER A 33 -16.70 -9.13 -1.92
CA SER A 33 -15.32 -9.49 -2.28
C SER A 33 -14.36 -8.29 -2.40
N SER A 34 -14.87 -7.09 -2.62
CA SER A 34 -14.06 -5.92 -3.00
C SER A 34 -13.14 -5.39 -1.89
N GLY A 35 -13.55 -5.46 -0.62
CA GLY A 35 -12.79 -4.91 0.51
C GLY A 35 -11.45 -5.62 0.75
N ALA A 36 -11.49 -6.94 0.94
CA ALA A 36 -10.30 -7.72 1.31
C ALA A 36 -9.22 -7.76 0.22
N ALA A 37 -9.62 -7.72 -1.06
CA ALA A 37 -8.69 -7.64 -2.18
C ALA A 37 -8.01 -6.26 -2.25
N THR A 38 -8.78 -5.19 -2.02
CA THR A 38 -8.27 -3.81 -1.98
C THR A 38 -7.29 -3.62 -0.81
N ASP A 39 -7.62 -4.13 0.38
CA ASP A 39 -6.73 -4.05 1.55
C ASP A 39 -5.39 -4.76 1.32
N LYS A 40 -5.41 -5.91 0.64
CA LYS A 40 -4.18 -6.64 0.29
C LYS A 40 -3.35 -5.87 -0.75
N ALA A 41 -4.01 -5.26 -1.73
CA ALA A 41 -3.34 -4.45 -2.75
C ALA A 41 -2.67 -3.21 -2.11
N GLU A 42 -3.36 -2.52 -1.21
CA GLU A 42 -2.81 -1.36 -0.49
C GLU A 42 -1.67 -1.76 0.45
N ALA A 43 -1.80 -2.87 1.19
CA ALA A 43 -0.69 -3.39 2.01
C ALA A 43 0.56 -3.70 1.18
N THR A 44 0.36 -4.35 0.02
CA THR A 44 1.46 -4.68 -0.91
C THR A 44 2.10 -3.41 -1.47
N LYS A 45 1.28 -2.40 -1.80
CA LYS A 45 1.75 -1.09 -2.27
C LYS A 45 2.59 -0.38 -1.21
N ILE A 46 2.15 -0.35 0.05
CA ILE A 46 2.91 0.23 1.15
C ILE A 46 4.27 -0.44 1.29
N VAL A 47 4.32 -1.77 1.25
CA VAL A 47 5.59 -2.51 1.31
C VAL A 47 6.48 -2.21 0.10
N SER A 48 5.91 -2.08 -1.09
CA SER A 48 6.65 -1.73 -2.31
C SER A 48 7.23 -0.32 -2.21
N ASP A 49 6.43 0.66 -1.79
CA ASP A 49 6.86 2.04 -1.64
C ASP A 49 7.98 2.15 -0.57
N LEU A 50 7.86 1.42 0.56
CA LEU A 50 8.91 1.36 1.57
C LEU A 50 10.23 0.77 1.03
N ARG A 51 10.16 -0.24 0.16
CA ARG A 51 11.34 -0.81 -0.50
C ARG A 51 11.97 0.17 -1.49
N ASN A 52 11.14 0.90 -2.25
CA ASN A 52 11.62 1.93 -3.17
C ASN A 52 12.32 3.05 -2.40
N ILE A 53 11.75 3.50 -1.27
CA ILE A 53 12.38 4.50 -0.39
C ILE A 53 13.70 3.97 0.16
N LYS A 54 13.73 2.72 0.63
CA LYS A 54 14.97 2.10 1.10
C LYS A 54 16.06 2.10 0.01
N ALA A 55 15.71 1.70 -1.22
CA ALA A 55 16.65 1.71 -2.33
C ALA A 55 17.16 3.13 -2.66
N ALA A 56 16.25 4.11 -2.70
CA ALA A 56 16.59 5.51 -2.93
C ALA A 56 17.54 6.06 -1.85
N CYS A 57 17.31 5.72 -0.57
CA CYS A 57 18.21 6.09 0.51
C CYS A 57 19.60 5.48 0.33
N ILE A 58 19.69 4.20 -0.06
CA ILE A 58 20.99 3.54 -0.31
C ILE A 58 21.74 4.23 -1.45
N MET A 59 21.05 4.60 -2.53
CA MET A 59 21.65 5.36 -3.64
C MET A 59 22.11 6.76 -3.19
N TYR A 60 21.28 7.44 -2.39
CA TYR A 60 21.64 8.74 -1.80
C TYR A 60 22.94 8.63 -0.96
N TYR A 61 23.06 7.58 -0.16
CA TYR A 61 24.28 7.34 0.63
C TYR A 61 25.50 7.04 -0.25
N ALA A 62 25.34 6.30 -1.35
CA ALA A 62 26.43 6.04 -2.29
C ALA A 62 27.00 7.34 -2.87
N ASP A 63 26.16 8.34 -3.15
CA ASP A 63 26.58 9.61 -3.74
C ASP A 63 27.05 10.64 -2.70
N LYS A 64 26.45 10.66 -1.51
CA LYS A 64 26.70 11.69 -0.47
C LYS A 64 27.55 11.22 0.69
N GLY A 65 27.73 9.91 0.86
CA GLY A 65 28.49 9.29 1.94
C GLY A 65 27.86 9.38 3.34
N SER A 66 26.65 9.92 3.47
CA SER A 66 25.95 10.09 4.76
C SER A 66 24.44 10.18 4.58
N TYR A 67 23.68 9.74 5.59
CA TYR A 67 22.22 9.90 5.68
C TYR A 67 21.80 11.14 6.51
N ALA A 68 22.75 11.98 6.94
CA ALA A 68 22.49 13.04 7.93
C ALA A 68 21.43 14.08 7.50
N SER A 69 21.31 14.35 6.21
CA SER A 69 20.27 15.21 5.63
C SER A 69 18.87 14.62 5.70
N LEU A 70 18.77 13.29 5.90
CA LEU A 70 17.52 12.53 5.93
C LEU A 70 17.05 12.24 7.35
N ASP A 71 17.67 12.89 8.34
CA ASP A 71 17.29 12.72 9.73
C ASP A 71 15.87 13.28 9.96
N ASN A 72 14.97 12.40 10.39
CA ASN A 72 13.57 12.71 10.73
C ASN A 72 12.79 13.47 9.64
N VAL A 73 12.71 12.89 8.45
CA VAL A 73 11.78 13.35 7.41
C VAL A 73 10.35 12.93 7.74
N GLU A 74 9.48 13.90 8.01
CA GLU A 74 8.11 13.66 8.47
C GLU A 74 7.09 13.38 7.36
N ASP A 75 7.32 13.81 6.13
CA ASP A 75 6.52 13.40 4.96
C ASP A 75 7.29 13.57 3.65
N LEU A 76 7.61 12.46 2.99
CA LEU A 76 8.25 12.40 1.66
C LEU A 76 7.30 12.89 0.56
N GLY A 77 6.02 12.53 0.67
CA GLY A 77 5.00 12.86 -0.33
C GLY A 77 4.70 14.36 -0.37
N ALA A 78 4.74 15.01 0.78
CA ALA A 78 4.58 16.46 0.91
C ALA A 78 5.89 17.26 0.86
N ALA A 79 7.06 16.60 0.80
CA ALA A 79 8.34 17.31 0.75
C ALA A 79 8.39 18.26 -0.46
N SER A 80 8.42 19.57 -0.17
CA SER A 80 8.66 20.64 -1.13
C SER A 80 10.16 20.75 -1.42
N LEU A 81 10.48 21.30 -2.60
CA LEU A 81 11.87 21.56 -2.99
C LEU A 81 12.57 22.40 -1.90
N GLY A 82 13.62 21.84 -1.28
CA GLY A 82 14.38 22.47 -0.19
C GLY A 82 14.11 21.96 1.23
N ALA A 83 13.15 21.06 1.43
CA ALA A 83 13.00 20.34 2.70
C ALA A 83 14.09 19.24 2.86
N PRO A 84 14.43 18.78 4.09
CA PRO A 84 15.40 17.71 4.32
C PRO A 84 15.11 16.42 3.52
N GLY A 85 13.83 16.12 3.27
CA GLY A 85 13.39 15.00 2.43
C GLY A 85 13.41 15.26 0.92
N SER A 86 13.76 16.46 0.47
CA SER A 86 13.70 16.85 -0.94
C SER A 86 14.84 16.25 -1.77
N GLU A 87 15.99 16.00 -1.16
CA GLU A 87 17.18 15.55 -1.91
C GLU A 87 17.06 14.11 -2.38
N ILE A 88 16.28 13.29 -1.66
CA ILE A 88 16.05 11.90 -2.05
C ILE A 88 15.06 11.75 -3.19
N ASN A 89 14.27 12.78 -3.47
CA ASN A 89 13.28 12.74 -4.55
C ASN A 89 13.92 12.47 -5.91
N ASN A 90 15.20 12.83 -6.09
CA ASN A 90 15.95 12.55 -7.31
C ASN A 90 16.36 11.07 -7.46
N TYR A 91 16.32 10.31 -6.37
CA TYR A 91 16.67 8.89 -6.33
C TYR A 91 15.43 7.99 -6.20
N LEU A 92 14.23 8.58 -6.14
CA LEU A 92 12.97 7.85 -6.09
C LEU A 92 12.44 7.63 -7.51
N ASP A 93 12.27 6.36 -7.91
CA ASP A 93 11.65 6.00 -9.20
C ASP A 93 10.20 6.50 -9.31
N ASN A 94 9.48 6.53 -8.20
CA ASN A 94 8.15 7.09 -8.11
C ASN A 94 7.99 7.81 -6.78
N LYS A 95 7.50 9.06 -6.81
CA LYS A 95 7.21 9.81 -5.60
C LYS A 95 6.05 9.16 -4.86
N PRO A 96 6.26 8.67 -3.63
CA PRO A 96 5.18 8.06 -2.86
C PRO A 96 4.14 9.12 -2.47
N ALA A 97 2.93 8.65 -2.12
CA ALA A 97 1.88 9.51 -1.59
C ALA A 97 2.28 10.11 -0.22
N SER A 98 1.46 10.97 0.37
CA SER A 98 1.70 11.47 1.72
C SER A 98 1.65 10.38 2.78
N GLY A 99 2.44 10.56 3.85
CA GLY A 99 2.47 9.70 5.03
C GLY A 99 3.68 8.79 5.12
N TYR A 100 4.58 8.82 4.13
CA TYR A 100 5.87 8.11 4.21
C TYR A 100 6.93 8.98 4.87
N LYS A 101 7.71 8.38 5.76
CA LYS A 101 8.64 9.06 6.66
C LYS A 101 10.00 8.40 6.63
N ILE A 102 11.05 9.14 6.97
CA ILE A 102 12.36 8.58 7.31
C ILE A 102 12.65 8.97 8.74
N LYS A 103 12.96 8.00 9.58
CA LYS A 103 13.29 8.22 10.99
C LYS A 103 14.64 7.60 11.31
N LYS A 104 15.34 8.23 12.24
CA LYS A 104 16.60 7.72 12.78
C LYS A 104 16.40 7.33 14.24
N SER A 105 17.00 6.22 14.64
CA SER A 105 17.09 5.83 16.05
C SER A 105 18.46 5.22 16.30
N GLY A 106 19.23 5.89 17.16
CA GLY A 106 20.66 5.62 17.27
C GLY A 106 21.36 5.80 15.92
N ASN A 107 22.02 4.74 15.44
CA ASN A 107 22.70 4.70 14.14
C ASN A 107 21.86 4.06 13.02
N VAL A 108 20.66 3.59 13.33
CA VAL A 108 19.80 2.84 12.41
C VAL A 108 18.80 3.81 11.77
N PHE A 109 18.69 3.75 10.44
CA PHE A 109 17.69 4.52 9.69
C PHE A 109 16.53 3.63 9.28
N PHE A 110 15.33 4.19 9.35
CA PHE A 110 14.06 3.50 9.10
C PHE A 110 13.24 4.26 8.07
N ALA A 111 12.70 3.55 7.08
CA ALA A 111 11.61 4.04 6.25
C ALA A 111 10.30 3.66 6.92
N GLY A 112 9.39 4.61 7.12
CA GLY A 112 8.12 4.41 7.81
C GLY A 112 6.93 4.82 6.97
N TYR A 113 5.77 4.24 7.24
CA TYR A 113 4.49 4.73 6.73
C TYR A 113 3.49 4.89 7.87
N ASN A 114 2.95 6.09 8.00
CA ASN A 114 1.86 6.44 8.91
C ASN A 114 0.95 7.43 8.17
N GLY A 115 -0.08 6.89 7.50
CA GLY A 115 -1.03 7.65 6.72
C GLY A 115 -2.43 7.04 6.77
N THR A 116 -3.37 7.70 6.12
CA THR A 116 -4.80 7.35 6.16
C THR A 116 -5.14 5.98 5.57
N LYS A 117 -4.24 5.39 4.77
CA LYS A 117 -4.43 4.06 4.17
C LYS A 117 -4.15 2.91 5.12
N LEU A 118 -3.68 3.18 6.35
CA LEU A 118 -3.54 2.18 7.41
C LEU A 118 -4.92 1.85 8.02
N THR A 119 -5.84 1.33 7.20
CA THR A 119 -7.14 0.82 7.66
C THR A 119 -6.95 -0.49 8.44
N ASP A 120 -7.93 -0.89 9.24
CA ASP A 120 -7.81 -2.13 10.03
C ASP A 120 -7.58 -3.37 9.16
N GLY A 121 -8.21 -3.44 7.99
CA GLY A 121 -8.02 -4.52 7.02
C GLY A 121 -6.60 -4.53 6.44
N VAL A 122 -6.03 -3.36 6.13
CA VAL A 122 -4.64 -3.23 5.66
C VAL A 122 -3.66 -3.62 6.76
N LYS A 123 -3.89 -3.19 8.01
CA LYS A 123 -3.05 -3.55 9.16
C LYS A 123 -3.01 -5.07 9.36
N ASP A 124 -4.14 -5.76 9.23
CA ASP A 124 -4.22 -7.23 9.33
C ASP A 124 -3.34 -7.91 8.28
N LYS A 125 -3.29 -7.39 7.04
CA LYS A 125 -2.41 -7.93 6.00
C LYS A 125 -0.94 -7.63 6.27
N LEU A 126 -0.62 -6.42 6.74
CA LEU A 126 0.76 -6.03 7.05
C LEU A 126 1.36 -6.85 8.19
N VAL A 127 0.59 -7.19 9.23
CA VAL A 127 1.05 -8.08 10.33
C VAL A 127 1.46 -9.45 9.79
N LEU A 128 0.70 -10.02 8.84
CA LEU A 128 1.03 -11.30 8.23
C LEU A 128 2.28 -11.23 7.33
N MET A 129 2.52 -10.08 6.70
CA MET A 129 3.68 -9.86 5.83
C MET A 129 4.95 -9.47 6.61
N ALA A 130 4.80 -8.91 7.80
CA ALA A 130 5.87 -8.33 8.61
C ALA A 130 7.12 -9.20 8.77
N PRO A 131 7.04 -10.49 9.14
CA PRO A 131 8.24 -11.31 9.33
C PRO A 131 8.98 -11.59 8.02
N ASN A 132 8.25 -11.71 6.91
CA ASN A 132 8.83 -12.04 5.61
C ASN A 132 9.49 -10.84 4.93
N VAL A 133 8.97 -9.63 5.19
CA VAL A 133 9.43 -8.42 4.50
C VAL A 133 10.20 -7.46 5.41
N GLY A 134 10.39 -7.82 6.69
CA GLY A 134 11.14 -7.05 7.67
C GLY A 134 10.43 -5.76 8.08
N LEU A 135 9.15 -5.86 8.46
CA LEU A 135 8.39 -4.73 9.00
C LEU A 135 8.38 -4.77 10.53
N TYR A 136 8.64 -3.62 11.12
CA TYR A 136 8.81 -3.43 12.56
C TYR A 136 7.75 -2.50 13.12
N ASN A 137 7.48 -2.69 14.42
CA ASN A 137 6.48 -1.96 15.18
C ASN A 137 6.93 -0.55 15.57
N GLY A 138 8.12 -0.13 15.16
CA GLY A 138 8.66 1.16 15.56
C GLY A 138 10.09 1.31 15.09
N VAL A 139 10.71 2.37 15.61
CA VAL A 139 12.09 2.74 15.32
C VAL A 139 13.01 2.33 16.46
N SER A 140 12.78 1.17 17.08
CA SER A 140 13.71 0.68 18.11
C SER A 140 15.03 0.27 17.47
N ALA A 141 16.16 0.69 18.04
CA ALA A 141 17.51 0.34 17.58
C ALA A 141 17.74 -1.19 17.57
N ASP A 142 16.99 -1.94 18.37
CA ASP A 142 17.15 -3.39 18.51
C ASP A 142 16.40 -4.23 17.46
N VAL A 143 15.59 -3.62 16.58
CA VAL A 143 15.01 -4.25 15.36
C VAL A 143 14.47 -5.68 15.59
N SER A 144 13.89 -5.93 16.76
CA SER A 144 13.47 -7.26 17.21
C SER A 144 11.94 -7.42 17.19
N ASP A 145 11.23 -6.30 17.30
CA ASP A 145 9.77 -6.26 17.36
C ASP A 145 9.15 -6.06 15.98
N TYR A 146 8.71 -7.16 15.36
CA TYR A 146 7.92 -7.13 14.13
C TYR A 146 6.60 -6.35 14.32
N TYR A 147 6.10 -5.78 13.23
CA TYR A 147 4.90 -4.94 13.21
C TYR A 147 3.65 -5.66 13.78
N LYS A 148 2.91 -4.94 14.64
CA LYS A 148 1.67 -5.40 15.27
C LYS A 148 0.53 -4.42 14.97
N LYS A 149 -0.70 -4.93 14.84
CA LYS A 149 -1.91 -4.15 14.51
C LYS A 149 -2.19 -3.00 15.49
N THR A 150 -1.84 -3.19 16.76
CA THR A 150 -2.08 -2.23 17.85
C THR A 150 -1.23 -0.97 17.76
N ASN A 151 -0.34 -0.85 16.77
CA ASN A 151 0.51 0.31 16.66
C ASN A 151 -0.18 1.55 16.08
N ALA A 152 -0.02 2.67 16.77
CA ALA A 152 -0.42 3.99 16.29
C ALA A 152 0.70 4.71 15.52
N ASP A 153 1.96 4.32 15.72
CA ASP A 153 3.12 5.05 15.19
C ASP A 153 3.40 4.76 13.71
N GLY A 154 2.81 3.70 13.16
CA GLY A 154 2.93 3.29 11.76
C GLY A 154 3.73 2.01 11.58
N VAL A 155 4.07 1.71 10.33
CA VAL A 155 4.85 0.51 9.96
C VAL A 155 6.23 0.93 9.47
N PHE A 156 7.29 0.29 9.95
CA PHE A 156 8.68 0.70 9.70
C PHE A 156 9.51 -0.42 9.08
N MET A 157 10.45 -0.07 8.20
CA MET A 157 11.40 -0.96 7.57
C MET A 157 12.82 -0.41 7.75
N VAL A 158 13.76 -1.28 8.13
CA VAL A 158 15.15 -0.86 8.32
C VAL A 158 15.84 -0.63 6.98
N ILE A 159 16.47 0.54 6.85
CA ILE A 159 17.30 0.92 5.70
C ILE A 159 18.71 0.38 5.90
N THR A 160 19.34 0.72 7.02
CA THR A 160 20.69 0.28 7.40
C THR A 160 20.75 -0.02 8.89
N LYS A 161 21.56 -1.02 9.27
CA LYS A 161 22.09 -1.16 10.62
C LYS A 161 23.45 -0.47 10.71
#